data_AF-A0A6B3P378-F1
#
_entry.id   AF-A0A6B3P378-F1
#
_cell.length_a   1.000
_cell.length_b   1.000
_cell.length_c   1.000
_cell.angle_alpha   90.00
_cell.angle_beta   90.00
_cell.angle_gamma   90.00
#
_symmetry.space_group_name_H-M   'P 1'
#
loop_
_entity.id
_entity.type
_entity.pdbx_description
1 polymer ?
#
loop_
_entity_poly.entity_id
_entity_poly.type
_entity_poly.pdbx_seq_one_letter_code
_entity_poly.pdbx_strand_id
1 'polypeptide(L)'
;MSVDNPIQAAGNGTPLSLWQACTELAQLATITRDALVPPGNRLVVVAPHPDDEVLGCGGLLSTFRGCEHALMLISVTDGEGSHPGSHTWPSERLRAQRPLESQAALAALGLTPARVAWQ
;
A
#
# COMPACT_ATOMS: atom_id res chain seq x y z
N MET A 1 3.61 -31.32 -2.08
CA MET A 1 4.40 -30.15 -2.50
C MET A 1 3.92 -29.76 -3.89
N SER A 2 2.98 -28.82 -3.99
CA SER A 2 2.81 -28.02 -5.22
C SER A 2 3.38 -26.65 -4.87
N VAL A 3 4.39 -26.24 -5.63
CA VAL A 3 5.19 -25.03 -5.43
C VAL A 3 4.65 -23.86 -6.23
N ASP A 4 3.33 -23.82 -6.46
CA ASP A 4 2.69 -22.69 -7.12
C ASP A 4 2.60 -21.55 -6.11
N ASN A 5 3.68 -20.79 -5.99
CA ASN A 5 3.71 -19.56 -5.22
C ASN A 5 2.88 -18.52 -6.01
N PRO A 6 1.68 -18.13 -5.54
CA PRO A 6 0.83 -17.18 -6.26
C PRO A 6 1.44 -15.78 -6.36
N ILE A 7 2.50 -15.48 -5.59
CA ILE A 7 3.26 -14.21 -5.67
C ILE A 7 4.26 -14.25 -6.83
N GLN A 8 4.62 -15.43 -7.37
CA GLN A 8 5.41 -15.51 -8.59
C GLN A 8 4.52 -15.13 -9.79
N ALA A 9 4.38 -13.82 -10.02
CA ALA A 9 3.87 -13.32 -11.27
C ALA A 9 4.70 -13.94 -12.41
N ALA A 10 4.03 -14.55 -13.39
CA ALA A 10 4.70 -15.14 -14.53
C ALA A 10 5.36 -14.02 -15.36
N GLY A 11 6.67 -13.79 -15.19
CA GLY A 11 7.47 -12.86 -15.98
C GLY A 11 8.26 -11.84 -15.16
N ASN A 12 9.06 -11.01 -15.83
CA ASN A 12 9.94 -10.01 -15.22
C ASN A 12 9.22 -8.72 -14.78
N GLY A 13 7.88 -8.71 -14.78
CA GLY A 13 7.08 -7.49 -14.66
C GLY A 13 7.33 -6.51 -15.81
N THR A 14 6.77 -5.30 -15.70
CA THR A 14 7.01 -4.20 -16.63
C THR A 14 8.09 -3.27 -16.07
N PRO A 15 9.27 -3.14 -16.71
CA PRO A 15 10.32 -2.24 -16.24
C PRO A 15 9.85 -0.80 -16.10
N LEU A 16 10.40 -0.07 -15.12
CA LEU A 16 10.09 1.35 -14.88
C LEU A 16 10.26 2.21 -16.14
N SER A 17 11.27 1.94 -16.96
CA SER A 17 11.52 2.68 -18.21
C SER A 17 10.38 2.53 -19.22
N LEU A 18 9.71 1.39 -19.27
CA LEU A 18 8.54 1.18 -20.14
C LEU A 18 7.32 1.95 -19.62
N TRP A 19 7.10 1.98 -18.31
CA TRP A 19 6.05 2.80 -17.71
C TRP A 19 6.27 4.29 -17.99
N GLN A 20 7.51 4.77 -17.85
CA GLN A 20 7.87 6.17 -18.12
C GLN A 20 7.74 6.56 -19.59
N ALA A 21 7.94 5.61 -20.50
CA ALA A 21 7.80 5.80 -21.94
C ALA A 21 6.35 5.62 -22.45
N CYS A 22 5.41 5.18 -21.60
CA CYS A 22 4.03 4.97 -21.99
C CYS A 22 3.34 6.29 -22.34
N THR A 23 2.97 6.44 -23.60
CA THR A 23 2.39 7.69 -24.13
C THR A 23 0.97 7.88 -23.63
N GLU A 24 0.19 6.80 -23.53
CA GLU A 24 -1.17 6.80 -23.01
C GLU A 24 -1.19 7.28 -21.56
N LEU A 25 -0.28 6.79 -20.72
CA LEU A 25 -0.13 7.22 -19.34
C LEU A 25 0.28 8.69 -19.24
N ALA A 26 1.22 9.13 -20.08
CA ALA A 26 1.68 10.51 -20.12
C ALA A 26 0.60 11.52 -20.58
N GLN A 27 -0.41 11.05 -21.32
CA GLN A 27 -1.54 11.86 -21.79
C GLN A 27 -2.71 11.92 -20.81
N LEU A 28 -2.73 11.09 -19.76
CA LEU A 28 -3.78 11.16 -18.75
C LEU A 28 -3.78 12.51 -18.04
N ALA A 29 -4.98 13.05 -17.80
CA ALA A 29 -5.13 14.28 -17.05
C ALA A 29 -4.59 14.10 -15.63
N THR A 30 -3.69 14.99 -15.22
CA THR A 30 -3.20 15.03 -13.84
C THR A 30 -4.24 15.67 -12.94
N ILE A 31 -4.44 15.10 -11.75
CA ILE A 31 -5.30 15.68 -10.71
C ILE A 31 -4.44 16.15 -9.53
N THR A 32 -4.77 17.31 -8.98
CA THR A 32 -4.13 17.78 -7.75
C THR A 32 -4.75 17.11 -6.54
N ARG A 33 -3.98 17.00 -5.45
CA ARG A 33 -4.47 16.48 -4.17
C ARG A 33 -5.75 17.21 -3.71
N ASP A 34 -5.78 18.53 -3.78
CA ASP A 34 -6.91 19.33 -3.29
C ASP A 34 -8.17 19.18 -4.16
N ALA A 35 -8.00 18.87 -5.45
CA ALA A 35 -9.13 18.51 -6.32
C ALA A 35 -9.63 17.09 -6.05
N LEU A 36 -8.73 16.14 -5.75
CA LEU A 36 -9.07 14.77 -5.40
C LEU A 36 -9.74 14.68 -4.03
N VAL A 37 -9.27 15.46 -3.06
CA VAL A 37 -9.75 15.51 -1.68
C VAL A 37 -9.97 16.96 -1.27
N PRO A 38 -11.16 17.52 -1.56
CA PRO A 38 -11.50 18.88 -1.17
C PRO A 38 -11.50 19.08 0.36
N PRO A 39 -11.37 20.34 0.84
CA PRO A 39 -11.46 20.63 2.27
C PRO A 39 -12.74 20.09 2.90
N GLY A 40 -12.60 19.40 4.04
CA GLY A 40 -13.71 18.73 4.72
C GLY A 40 -13.91 17.26 4.33
N ASN A 41 -13.22 16.78 3.30
CA ASN A 41 -13.27 15.38 2.86
C ASN A 41 -12.04 14.60 3.34
N ARG A 42 -12.07 13.27 3.15
CA ARG A 42 -10.98 12.36 3.49
C ARG A 42 -10.68 11.40 2.34
N LEU A 43 -9.42 11.04 2.19
CA LEU A 43 -9.00 9.89 1.40
C LEU A 43 -9.11 8.65 2.27
N VAL A 44 -9.92 7.68 1.84
CA VAL A 44 -9.98 6.34 2.44
C VAL A 44 -9.33 5.36 1.48
N VAL A 45 -8.25 4.72 1.91
CA VAL A 45 -7.58 3.64 1.17
C VAL A 45 -7.96 2.33 1.81
N VAL A 46 -8.60 1.45 1.05
CA VAL A 46 -8.95 0.09 1.46
C VAL A 46 -8.05 -0.87 0.69
N ALA A 47 -7.22 -1.61 1.42
CA ALA A 47 -6.21 -2.49 0.89
C ALA A 47 -6.42 -3.94 1.37
N PRO A 48 -6.13 -4.97 0.57
CA PRO A 48 -6.32 -6.36 1.01
C PRO A 48 -5.47 -6.75 2.23
N HIS A 49 -4.19 -6.39 2.25
CA HIS A 49 -3.24 -6.70 3.32
C HIS A 49 -2.43 -5.45 3.72
N PRO A 50 -1.66 -5.48 4.83
CA PRO A 50 -0.73 -4.42 5.18
C PRO A 50 0.51 -4.49 4.28
N ASP A 51 0.67 -3.50 3.41
CA ASP A 51 1.73 -3.23 2.41
C ASP A 51 1.12 -2.73 1.09
N ASP A 52 -0.01 -3.29 0.71
CA ASP A 52 -0.74 -3.01 -0.53
C ASP A 52 -1.07 -1.52 -0.68
N GLU A 53 -1.37 -0.80 0.41
CA GLU A 53 -1.64 0.64 0.41
C GLU A 53 -0.41 1.47 0.02
N VAL A 54 0.78 1.04 0.46
CA VAL A 54 2.04 1.70 0.12
C VAL A 54 2.49 1.30 -1.29
N LEU A 55 2.37 0.03 -1.65
CA LEU A 55 2.76 -0.46 -2.98
C LEU A 55 1.86 0.12 -4.09
N GLY A 56 0.55 0.18 -3.86
CA GLY A 56 -0.41 0.68 -4.83
C GLY A 56 -0.54 2.20 -4.84
N CYS A 57 -0.40 2.87 -3.70
CA CYS A 57 -0.72 4.30 -3.56
C CYS A 57 0.36 5.14 -2.87
N GLY A 58 1.57 4.61 -2.60
CA GLY A 58 2.62 5.32 -1.85
C GLY A 58 3.00 6.69 -2.43
N GLY A 59 3.04 6.81 -3.76
CA GLY A 59 3.25 8.09 -4.44
C GLY A 59 2.16 9.12 -4.09
N LEU A 60 0.88 8.73 -4.19
CA LEU A 60 -0.25 9.58 -3.82
C LEU A 60 -0.23 9.91 -2.31
N LEU A 61 -0.04 8.92 -1.46
CA LEU A 61 0.00 9.08 -0.01
C LEU A 61 1.07 10.09 0.41
N SER A 62 2.25 10.06 -0.22
CA SER A 62 3.34 11.01 0.08
C SER A 62 2.96 12.48 -0.12
N THR A 63 1.96 12.78 -0.96
CA THR A 63 1.46 14.15 -1.20
C THR A 63 0.64 14.71 -0.02
N PHE A 64 0.27 13.85 0.95
CA PHE A 64 -0.50 14.22 2.14
C PHE A 64 0.36 14.54 3.37
N ARG A 65 1.69 14.65 3.24
CA ARG A 65 2.55 15.17 4.31
C ARG A 65 2.02 16.52 4.82
N GLY A 66 1.84 16.65 6.14
CA GLY A 66 1.23 17.81 6.79
C GLY A 66 -0.30 17.88 6.72
N CYS A 67 -0.96 16.91 6.10
CA CYS A 67 -2.43 16.80 5.98
C CYS A 67 -2.92 15.38 6.35
N GLU A 68 -2.23 14.70 7.25
CA GLU A 68 -2.44 13.30 7.62
C GLU A 68 -3.82 13.05 8.25
N HIS A 69 -4.44 14.09 8.81
CA HIS A 69 -5.80 14.06 9.35
C HIS A 69 -6.87 13.76 8.29
N ALA A 70 -6.55 13.98 7.01
CA ALA A 70 -7.41 13.66 5.87
C ALA A 70 -7.24 12.21 5.38
N LEU A 71 -6.31 11.43 5.95
CA LEU A 71 -6.06 10.04 5.56
C LEU A 71 -6.77 9.06 6.50
N MET A 72 -7.30 7.98 5.91
CA MET A 72 -7.74 6.78 6.60
C MET A 72 -7.28 5.57 5.79
N LEU A 73 -6.54 4.66 6.44
CA LEU A 73 -6.01 3.46 5.82
C LEU A 73 -6.62 2.25 6.53
N ILE A 74 -7.17 1.34 5.73
CA ILE A 74 -7.86 0.13 6.17
C ILE A 74 -7.24 -1.05 5.44
N SER A 75 -6.69 -2.01 6.17
CA SER A 75 -6.40 -3.34 5.61
C SER A 75 -7.51 -4.31 5.98
N VAL A 76 -7.92 -5.13 5.00
CA VAL A 76 -9.01 -6.11 5.16
C VAL A 76 -8.56 -7.34 5.95
N THR A 77 -7.25 -7.58 6.02
CA THR A 77 -6.62 -8.65 6.81
C THR A 77 -5.36 -8.12 7.48
N ASP A 78 -4.83 -8.86 8.47
CA ASP A 78 -3.51 -8.61 9.05
C ASP A 78 -2.35 -9.16 8.18
N GLY A 79 -2.64 -9.82 7.05
CA GLY A 79 -1.63 -10.38 6.16
C GLY A 79 -0.94 -11.66 6.68
N GLU A 80 -1.53 -12.31 7.67
CA GLU A 80 -0.99 -13.48 8.38
C GLU A 80 -0.92 -14.77 7.54
N GLY A 81 -1.63 -14.79 6.42
CA GLY A 81 -1.65 -15.89 5.45
C GLY A 81 -0.52 -15.84 4.41
N SER A 82 0.38 -14.85 4.50
CA SER A 82 1.42 -14.62 3.47
C SER A 82 2.47 -15.73 3.36
N HIS A 83 2.73 -16.48 4.44
CA HIS A 83 3.74 -17.55 4.45
C HIS A 83 3.20 -18.86 5.04
N PRO A 84 2.30 -19.57 4.35
CA PRO A 84 1.72 -20.81 4.84
C PRO A 84 2.81 -21.86 5.15
N GLY A 85 2.77 -22.44 6.36
CA GLY A 85 3.72 -23.48 6.79
C GLY A 85 5.12 -22.99 7.16
N SER A 86 5.35 -21.67 7.22
CA SER A 86 6.65 -21.14 7.64
C SER A 86 6.85 -21.30 9.16
N HIS A 87 7.97 -21.92 9.54
CA HIS A 87 8.35 -22.05 10.95
C HIS A 87 9.00 -20.77 11.50
N THR A 88 9.62 -19.97 10.63
CA THR A 88 10.26 -18.69 11.02
C THR A 88 9.29 -17.52 10.97
N TRP A 89 8.26 -17.61 10.12
CA TRP A 89 7.20 -16.62 9.94
C TRP A 89 5.82 -17.26 10.14
N PRO A 90 5.51 -17.79 11.33
CA PRO A 90 4.18 -18.31 11.62
C PRO A 90 3.13 -17.19 11.58
N SER A 91 1.87 -17.54 11.34
CA SER A 91 0.77 -16.57 11.20
C SER A 91 0.63 -15.61 12.38
N GLU A 92 0.83 -16.08 13.62
CA GLU A 92 0.79 -15.20 14.82
C GLU A 92 1.86 -14.10 14.76
N ARG A 93 3.08 -14.45 14.33
CA ARG A 93 4.16 -13.48 14.15
C ARG A 93 3.83 -12.49 13.04
N LEU A 94 3.33 -12.98 11.90
CA LEU A 94 2.98 -12.13 10.76
C LEU A 94 1.87 -11.14 11.11
N ARG A 95 0.83 -11.60 11.83
CA ARG A 95 -0.26 -10.77 12.34
C ARG A 95 0.23 -9.59 13.16
N ALA A 96 1.24 -9.81 14.00
CA ALA A 96 1.85 -8.73 14.79
C ALA A 96 2.81 -7.85 13.97
N GLN A 97 3.59 -8.45 13.07
CA GLN A 97 4.69 -7.77 12.40
C GLN A 97 4.26 -6.91 11.21
N ARG A 98 3.38 -7.42 10.34
CA ARG A 98 3.02 -6.74 9.08
C ARG A 98 2.33 -5.37 9.29
N PRO A 99 1.42 -5.21 10.26
CA PRO A 99 0.97 -3.91 10.73
C PRO A 99 2.09 -2.90 11.03
N LEU A 100 3.16 -3.35 11.68
CA LEU A 100 4.30 -2.50 12.06
C LEU A 100 5.16 -2.16 10.84
N GLU A 101 5.32 -3.09 9.90
CA GLU A 101 6.02 -2.87 8.64
C GLU A 101 5.30 -1.81 7.78
N SER A 102 3.97 -1.91 7.66
CA SER A 102 3.16 -0.88 6.98
C SER A 102 3.28 0.48 7.68
N GLN A 103 3.19 0.53 9.01
CA GLN A 103 3.40 1.78 9.76
C GLN A 103 4.80 2.37 9.53
N ALA A 104 5.83 1.54 9.52
CA ALA A 104 7.21 1.98 9.24
C ALA A 104 7.36 2.49 7.80
N ALA A 105 6.70 1.86 6.82
CA ALA A 105 6.68 2.32 5.45
C ALA A 105 5.97 3.67 5.29
N LEU A 106 4.83 3.87 5.96
CA LEU A 106 4.14 5.17 6.03
C LEU A 106 5.01 6.24 6.68
N ALA A 107 5.74 5.91 7.76
CA ALA A 107 6.69 6.81 8.38
C ALA A 107 7.87 7.18 7.45
N ALA A 108 8.35 6.24 6.64
CA ALA A 108 9.35 6.52 5.59
C ALA A 108 8.78 7.46 4.50
N LEU A 109 7.48 7.35 4.20
CA LEU A 109 6.73 8.33 3.41
C LEU A 109 6.42 9.62 4.18
N GLY A 110 6.90 9.78 5.42
CA GLY A 110 6.75 10.96 6.27
C GLY A 110 5.34 11.20 6.77
N LEU A 111 4.55 10.15 6.87
CA LEU A 111 3.17 10.19 7.30
C LEU A 111 3.07 9.52 8.66
N THR A 112 2.33 10.16 9.57
CA THR A 112 1.87 9.56 10.83
C THR A 112 0.34 9.65 10.88
N PRO A 113 -0.39 8.84 10.09
CA PRO A 113 -1.84 8.93 10.00
C PRO A 113 -2.50 8.68 11.35
N ALA A 114 -3.46 9.54 11.70
CA ALA A 114 -4.12 9.50 13.00
C ALA A 114 -5.02 8.27 13.20
N ARG A 115 -5.40 7.59 12.11
CA ARG A 115 -6.22 6.37 12.14
C ARG A 115 -5.73 5.38 11.08
N VAL A 116 -5.30 4.23 11.58
CA VAL A 116 -4.93 3.06 10.80
C VAL A 116 -5.67 1.89 11.42
N ALA A 117 -6.46 1.19 10.62
CA ALA A 117 -7.24 0.04 11.06
C ALA A 117 -6.78 -1.20 10.29
N TRP A 118 -6.16 -2.11 11.00
CA TRP A 118 -5.83 -3.45 10.52
C TRP A 118 -6.85 -4.39 11.17
N GLN A 119 -7.62 -5.11 10.35
CA GLN A 119 -8.72 -5.98 10.79
C GLN A 119 -8.55 -7.38 10.26
#